data_AF-A0AA40KM92-F1
#
_entry.id   AF-A0AA40KM92-F1
#
_cell.length_a   1.000
_cell.length_b   1.000
_cell.length_c   1.000
_cell.angle_alpha   90.00
_cell.angle_beta   90.00
_cell.angle_gamma   90.00
#
_symmetry.space_group_name_H-M   'P 1'
#
loop_
_entity.id
_entity.type
_entity.pdbx_description
1 polymer ?
#
loop_
_entity_poly.entity_id
_entity_poly.type
_entity_poly.pdbx_seq_one_letter_code
_entity_poly.pdbx_strand_id
1 'polypeptide(L)'
;MAKELHKCLINYFSQLEKVNCQWNELSEEAKRPLHALRNQSEQIRLVLSNEIDNAELCKIDELRERLIFKILMGIDNELRLLFDILMRFNNINQDLKNRLNNLEDARSKVSLDEGMKELINGTPYRPRLNLLLEWAIEAFNYYHELYPLIGNISQIWIFVEM
;
A
#
# COMPACT_ATOMS: atom_id res chain seq x y z
N MET A 1 3.28 -11.46 32.64
CA MET A 1 3.31 -10.08 32.12
C MET A 1 4.61 -9.76 31.38
N ALA A 2 5.80 -9.94 31.97
CA ALA A 2 7.10 -9.78 31.26
C ALA A 2 7.22 -10.60 29.95
N LYS A 3 6.81 -11.88 30.03
CA LYS A 3 6.79 -12.81 28.89
C LYS A 3 5.84 -12.36 27.78
N GLU A 4 4.75 -11.67 28.13
CA GLU A 4 3.77 -11.20 27.15
C GLU A 4 4.32 -10.01 26.37
N LEU A 5 4.93 -9.03 27.06
CA LEU A 5 5.62 -7.92 26.38
C LEU A 5 6.72 -8.42 25.44
N HIS A 6 7.52 -9.40 25.88
CA HIS A 6 8.56 -10.00 25.03
C HIS A 6 7.96 -10.68 23.79
N LYS A 7 6.86 -11.41 23.95
CA LYS A 7 6.11 -12.04 22.85
C LYS A 7 5.54 -11.00 21.89
N CYS A 8 4.97 -9.90 22.39
CA CYS A 8 4.47 -8.80 21.56
C CYS A 8 5.60 -8.13 20.77
N LEU A 9 6.78 -7.93 21.36
CA LEU A 9 7.96 -7.41 20.66
C LEU A 9 8.38 -8.33 19.51
N ILE A 10 8.56 -9.63 19.78
CA ILE A 10 8.92 -10.61 18.74
C ILE A 10 7.86 -10.62 17.63
N ASN A 11 6.59 -10.63 18.00
CA ASN A 11 5.47 -10.66 17.07
C ASN A 11 5.43 -9.40 16.17
N TYR A 12 5.67 -8.22 16.75
CA TYR A 12 5.70 -6.97 16.01
C TYR A 12 6.86 -6.95 15.00
N PHE A 13 8.10 -7.21 15.43
CA PHE A 13 9.27 -7.11 14.55
C PHE A 13 9.32 -8.22 13.50
N SER A 14 8.85 -9.42 13.81
CA SER A 14 8.70 -10.48 12.79
C SER A 14 7.60 -10.18 11.77
N GLN A 15 6.55 -9.45 12.15
CA GLN A 15 5.57 -8.95 11.19
C GLN A 15 6.15 -7.81 10.35
N LEU A 16 6.91 -6.89 10.96
CA LEU A 16 7.49 -5.76 10.25
C LEU A 16 8.39 -6.19 9.10
N GLU A 17 9.18 -7.25 9.28
CA GLU A 17 9.98 -7.86 8.20
C GLU A 17 9.09 -8.31 7.02
N LYS A 18 7.96 -8.95 7.31
CA LYS A 18 7.00 -9.39 6.28
C LYS A 18 6.33 -8.23 5.59
N VAL A 19 5.97 -7.17 6.33
CA VAL A 19 5.37 -5.95 5.78
C VAL A 19 6.24 -5.39 4.69
N ASN A 20 7.56 -5.27 4.91
CA ASN A 20 8.48 -4.76 3.90
C ASN A 20 8.47 -5.60 2.60
N CYS A 21 8.53 -6.93 2.72
CA CYS A 21 8.48 -7.82 1.55
C CYS A 21 7.16 -7.68 0.81
N GLN A 22 6.04 -7.77 1.52
CA GLN A 22 4.69 -7.67 0.94
C GLN A 22 4.45 -6.30 0.29
N TRP A 23 4.96 -5.23 0.89
CA TRP A 23 4.82 -3.87 0.36
C TRP A 23 5.54 -3.72 -0.98
N ASN A 24 6.76 -4.27 -1.09
CA ASN A 24 7.53 -4.26 -2.33
C ASN A 24 6.86 -5.11 -3.41
N GLU A 25 6.38 -6.31 -3.06
CA GLU A 25 5.63 -7.17 -3.99
C GLU A 25 4.39 -6.47 -4.55
N LEU A 26 3.59 -5.83 -3.70
CA LEU A 26 2.41 -5.07 -4.13
C LEU A 26 2.77 -3.88 -5.01
N SER A 27 3.88 -3.20 -4.70
CA SER A 27 4.37 -2.06 -5.48
C SER A 27 4.83 -2.50 -6.88
N GLU A 28 5.46 -3.66 -7.00
CA GLU A 28 5.80 -4.26 -8.30
C GLU A 28 4.55 -4.72 -9.05
N GLU A 29 3.60 -5.36 -8.37
CA GLU A 29 2.33 -5.81 -8.94
C GLU A 29 1.53 -4.63 -9.53
N ALA A 30 1.56 -3.47 -8.87
CA ALA A 30 0.88 -2.25 -9.31
C ALA A 30 1.44 -1.65 -10.62
N LYS A 31 2.71 -1.92 -10.98
CA LYS A 31 3.33 -1.33 -12.17
C LYS A 31 2.60 -1.73 -13.45
N ARG A 32 2.15 -2.98 -13.55
CA ARG A 32 1.48 -3.51 -14.74
C ARG A 32 0.16 -2.77 -15.02
N PRO A 33 -0.83 -2.72 -14.10
CA PRO A 33 -2.06 -1.99 -14.34
C PRO A 33 -1.85 -0.49 -14.52
N LEU A 34 -0.89 0.13 -13.80
CA LEU A 34 -0.55 1.55 -14.02
C LEU A 34 -0.05 1.83 -15.45
N HIS A 35 0.81 0.97 -15.97
CA HIS A 35 1.31 1.10 -17.35
C HIS A 35 0.20 0.86 -18.38
N ALA A 36 -0.67 -0.13 -18.14
CA ALA A 36 -1.82 -0.41 -18.99
C ALA A 36 -2.79 0.78 -19.04
N LEU A 37 -3.10 1.38 -17.88
CA LEU A 37 -3.92 2.59 -17.79
C LEU A 37 -3.33 3.75 -18.58
N ARG A 38 -2.04 4.03 -18.41
CA ARG A 38 -1.36 5.09 -19.19
C ARG A 38 -1.54 4.90 -20.69
N ASN A 39 -1.39 3.66 -21.18
CA ASN A 39 -1.56 3.36 -22.59
C ASN A 39 -3.01 3.50 -23.05
N GLN A 40 -3.97 3.05 -22.23
CA GLN A 40 -5.39 3.13 -22.56
C GLN A 40 -5.91 4.57 -22.51
N SER A 41 -5.43 5.40 -21.58
CA SER A 41 -5.66 6.86 -21.52
C SER A 41 -5.22 7.54 -22.82
N GLU A 42 -4.02 7.23 -23.31
CA GLU A 42 -3.55 7.78 -24.57
C GLU A 42 -4.37 7.27 -25.77
N GLN A 43 -4.74 6.00 -25.77
CA GLN A 43 -5.62 5.44 -26.81
C GLN A 43 -6.99 6.13 -26.85
N ILE A 44 -7.62 6.34 -25.70
CA ILE A 44 -8.92 7.01 -25.66
C ILE A 44 -8.80 8.47 -26.11
N ARG A 45 -7.75 9.18 -25.68
CA ARG A 45 -7.46 10.55 -26.14
C ARG A 45 -7.35 10.64 -27.66
N LEU A 46 -6.63 9.69 -28.27
CA LEU A 46 -6.46 9.64 -29.72
C LEU A 46 -7.76 9.26 -30.45
N VAL A 47 -8.53 8.29 -29.93
CA VAL A 47 -9.79 7.87 -30.56
C VAL A 47 -10.88 8.93 -30.44
N LEU A 48 -10.84 9.77 -29.41
CA LEU A 48 -11.74 10.91 -29.26
C LEU A 48 -11.29 12.16 -30.04
N SER A 49 -10.05 12.19 -30.53
CA SER A 49 -9.54 13.32 -31.30
C SER A 49 -10.26 13.48 -32.65
N ASN A 50 -10.54 14.73 -33.04
CA ASN A 50 -11.10 15.04 -34.34
C ASN A 50 -10.09 14.82 -35.49
N GLU A 51 -8.81 14.65 -35.17
CA GLU A 51 -7.73 14.37 -36.14
C GLU A 51 -7.97 13.06 -36.91
N ILE A 52 -8.71 12.12 -36.32
CA ILE A 52 -8.99 10.81 -36.92
C ILE A 52 -10.36 10.72 -37.60
N ASP A 53 -11.13 11.81 -37.70
CA ASP A 53 -12.49 11.78 -38.26
C ASP A 53 -12.51 11.29 -39.72
N ASN A 54 -11.43 11.54 -40.48
CA ASN A 54 -11.28 11.07 -41.86
C ASN A 54 -10.66 9.67 -41.98
N ALA A 55 -10.27 9.05 -40.87
CA ALA A 55 -9.68 7.71 -40.87
C ALA A 55 -10.70 6.67 -41.36
N GLU A 56 -10.21 5.57 -41.94
CA GLU A 56 -11.07 4.49 -42.45
C GLU A 56 -11.98 3.90 -41.36
N LEU A 57 -11.51 3.88 -40.11
CA LEU A 57 -12.28 3.42 -38.95
C LEU A 57 -13.60 4.18 -38.77
N CYS A 58 -13.61 5.49 -39.06
CA CYS A 58 -14.78 6.36 -38.92
C CYS A 58 -15.77 6.23 -40.08
N LYS A 59 -15.40 5.51 -41.15
CA LYS A 59 -16.28 5.23 -42.30
C LYS A 59 -17.12 3.97 -42.10
N ILE A 60 -16.85 3.21 -41.06
CA ILE A 60 -17.62 2.02 -40.69
C ILE A 60 -18.55 2.41 -39.55
N ASP A 61 -19.85 2.29 -39.77
CA ASP A 61 -20.88 2.64 -38.79
C ASP A 61 -20.61 1.96 -37.43
N GLU A 62 -20.70 2.75 -36.36
CA GLU A 62 -20.55 2.34 -34.95
C GLU A 62 -19.16 1.79 -34.55
N LEU A 63 -18.20 1.65 -35.48
CA LEU A 63 -16.93 1.00 -35.17
C LEU A 63 -16.08 1.82 -34.20
N ARG A 64 -16.11 3.16 -34.33
CA ARG A 64 -15.42 4.08 -33.43
C ARG A 64 -15.99 4.00 -32.02
N GLU A 65 -17.31 4.01 -31.88
CA GLU A 65 -18.03 3.89 -30.61
C GLU A 65 -17.73 2.55 -29.94
N ARG A 66 -17.68 1.46 -30.72
CA ARG A 66 -17.30 0.13 -30.21
C ARG A 66 -15.85 0.11 -29.73
N LEU A 67 -14.93 0.76 -30.44
CA LEU A 67 -13.53 0.86 -30.01
C LEU A 67 -13.41 1.65 -28.70
N ILE A 68 -14.08 2.80 -28.61
CA ILE A 68 -14.16 3.61 -27.38
C ILE A 68 -14.63 2.75 -26.21
N PHE A 69 -15.75 2.04 -26.39
CA PHE A 69 -16.30 1.18 -25.35
C PHE A 69 -15.31 0.08 -24.92
N LYS A 70 -14.61 -0.55 -25.87
CA LYS A 70 -13.58 -1.56 -25.55
C LYS A 70 -12.42 -0.99 -24.73
N ILE A 71 -11.97 0.22 -25.05
CA ILE A 71 -10.90 0.89 -24.30
C ILE A 71 -11.39 1.21 -22.88
N LEU A 72 -12.60 1.74 -22.73
CA LEU A 72 -13.20 2.04 -21.42
C LEU A 72 -13.35 0.79 -20.55
N MET A 73 -13.83 -0.33 -21.11
CA MET A 73 -13.85 -1.60 -20.38
C MET A 73 -12.45 -2.05 -19.94
N GLY A 74 -11.43 -1.80 -20.77
CA GLY A 74 -10.03 -2.07 -20.44
C GLY A 74 -9.59 -1.26 -19.22
N ILE A 75 -9.87 0.04 -19.21
CA ILE A 75 -9.59 0.96 -18.10
C ILE A 75 -10.26 0.48 -16.82
N ASP A 76 -11.56 0.14 -16.88
CA ASP A 76 -12.31 -0.35 -15.73
C ASP A 76 -11.69 -1.62 -15.13
N ASN A 77 -11.19 -2.54 -15.97
CA ASN A 77 -10.52 -3.75 -15.50
C ASN A 77 -9.21 -3.44 -14.77
N GLU A 78 -8.38 -2.55 -15.30
CA GLU A 78 -7.11 -2.17 -14.65
C GLU A 78 -7.34 -1.37 -13.36
N LEU A 79 -8.39 -0.53 -13.30
CA LEU A 79 -8.79 0.17 -12.08
C LEU A 79 -9.21 -0.82 -10.98
N ARG A 80 -9.97 -1.88 -11.31
CA ARG A 80 -10.34 -2.92 -10.33
C ARG A 80 -9.11 -3.60 -9.74
N LEU A 81 -8.12 -3.93 -10.57
CA LEU A 81 -6.86 -4.52 -10.10
C LEU A 81 -6.11 -3.57 -9.14
N LEU A 82 -6.08 -2.28 -9.45
CA LEU A 82 -5.48 -1.28 -8.55
C LEU A 82 -6.25 -1.13 -7.24
N PHE A 83 -7.58 -1.17 -7.26
CA PHE A 83 -8.38 -1.17 -6.04
C PHE A 83 -8.09 -2.39 -5.17
N ASP A 84 -7.94 -3.58 -5.76
CA ASP A 84 -7.58 -4.79 -5.03
C ASP A 84 -6.19 -4.67 -4.38
N ILE A 85 -5.22 -4.11 -5.10
CA ILE A 85 -3.87 -3.83 -4.58
C ILE A 85 -3.92 -2.82 -3.43
N LEU A 86 -4.67 -1.72 -3.57
CA LEU A 86 -4.87 -0.71 -2.52
C LEU A 86 -5.50 -1.31 -1.26
N MET A 87 -6.50 -2.17 -1.42
CA MET A 87 -7.10 -2.89 -0.29
C MET A 87 -6.08 -3.78 0.43
N ARG A 88 -5.18 -4.45 -0.31
CA ARG A 88 -4.11 -5.26 0.27
C ARG A 88 -3.09 -4.41 1.03
N PHE A 89 -2.69 -3.25 0.50
CA PHE A 89 -1.85 -2.30 1.24
C PHE A 89 -2.51 -1.86 2.56
N ASN A 90 -3.80 -1.50 2.50
CA ASN A 90 -4.54 -1.11 3.70
C ASN A 90 -4.58 -2.24 4.74
N ASN A 91 -4.85 -3.47 4.31
CA ASN A 91 -4.89 -4.63 5.21
C ASN A 91 -3.56 -4.85 5.93
N ILE A 92 -2.43 -4.72 5.21
CA ILE A 92 -1.08 -4.82 5.79
C ILE A 92 -0.89 -3.72 6.85
N ASN A 93 -1.28 -2.48 6.54
CA ASN A 93 -1.19 -1.37 7.47
C ASN A 93 -2.05 -1.54 8.73
N GLN A 94 -3.28 -2.03 8.58
CA GLN A 94 -4.16 -2.31 9.72
C GLN A 94 -3.62 -3.45 10.59
N ASP A 95 -3.07 -4.51 9.99
CA ASP A 95 -2.44 -5.59 10.76
C ASP A 95 -1.23 -5.09 11.56
N LEU A 96 -0.38 -4.25 10.96
CA LEU A 96 0.76 -3.64 11.65
C LEU A 96 0.29 -2.72 12.80
N LYS A 97 -0.75 -1.91 12.57
CA LYS A 97 -1.36 -1.05 13.60
C LYS A 97 -1.89 -1.86 14.77
N ASN A 98 -2.61 -2.95 14.51
CA ASN A 98 -3.17 -3.82 15.54
C ASN A 98 -2.06 -4.43 16.41
N ARG A 99 -0.94 -4.82 15.81
CA ARG A 99 0.22 -5.35 16.55
C ARG A 99 0.92 -4.26 17.38
N LEU A 100 1.01 -3.04 16.86
CA LEU A 100 1.53 -1.90 17.63
C LEU A 100 0.65 -1.64 18.86
N ASN A 101 -0.67 -1.57 18.68
CA ASN A 101 -1.61 -1.38 19.79
C ASN A 101 -1.46 -2.49 20.84
N ASN A 102 -1.31 -3.75 20.42
CA ASN A 102 -1.10 -4.88 21.33
C ASN A 102 0.24 -4.75 22.09
N LEU A 103 1.28 -4.25 21.43
CA LEU A 103 2.58 -4.00 22.06
C LEU A 103 2.50 -2.88 23.11
N GLU A 104 1.82 -1.78 22.79
CA GLU A 104 1.58 -0.66 23.71
C GLU A 104 0.74 -1.08 24.91
N ASP A 105 -0.33 -1.85 24.69
CA ASP A 105 -1.17 -2.40 25.73
C ASP A 105 -0.39 -3.35 26.64
N ALA A 106 0.41 -4.28 26.07
CA ALA A 106 1.26 -5.18 26.83
C ALA A 106 2.31 -4.41 27.65
N ARG A 107 2.87 -3.33 27.10
CA ARG A 107 3.81 -2.45 27.79
C ARG A 107 3.16 -1.72 28.96
N SER A 108 1.91 -1.26 28.81
CA SER A 108 1.18 -0.51 29.85
C SER A 108 0.87 -1.35 31.09
N LYS A 109 0.64 -2.66 30.91
CA LYS A 109 0.28 -3.62 31.96
C LYS A 109 1.47 -4.17 32.75
N VAL A 110 2.69 -3.89 32.29
CA VAL A 110 3.92 -4.44 32.85
C VAL A 110 4.58 -3.46 33.82
N SER A 111 4.76 -3.89 35.07
CA SER A 111 5.64 -3.19 36.02
C SER A 111 7.11 -3.41 35.62
N LEU A 112 7.89 -2.34 35.55
CA LEU A 112 9.31 -2.40 35.23
C LEU A 112 10.13 -2.74 36.49
N ASP A 113 10.18 -4.02 36.84
CA ASP A 113 10.87 -4.52 38.02
C ASP A 113 12.26 -5.11 37.69
N GLU A 114 12.92 -5.61 38.74
CA GLU A 114 14.28 -6.16 38.69
C GLU A 114 14.41 -7.36 37.72
N GLY A 115 13.32 -8.10 37.49
CA GLY A 115 13.26 -9.21 36.54
C GLY A 115 13.26 -8.77 35.06
N MET A 116 13.15 -7.47 34.78
CA MET A 116 13.18 -6.91 33.41
C MET A 116 14.40 -6.04 33.13
N LYS A 117 15.39 -5.99 34.01
CA LYS A 117 16.58 -5.16 33.86
C LYS A 117 17.30 -5.36 32.52
N GLU A 118 17.43 -6.59 32.03
CA GLU A 118 18.03 -6.86 30.72
C GLU A 118 17.21 -6.32 29.55
N LEU A 119 15.88 -6.21 29.69
CA LEU A 119 15.00 -5.63 28.66
C LEU A 119 15.01 -4.12 28.72
N ILE A 120 14.96 -3.57 29.92
CA ILE A 120 15.00 -2.12 30.16
C ILE A 120 16.33 -1.55 29.72
N ASN A 121 17.45 -2.16 30.12
CA ASN A 121 18.79 -1.67 29.83
C ASN A 121 19.30 -2.11 28.45
N GLY A 122 18.74 -3.18 27.91
CA GLY A 122 19.27 -3.85 26.73
C GLY A 122 20.52 -4.67 27.04
N THR A 123 21.09 -5.23 25.99
CA THR A 123 22.37 -5.96 26.00
C THR A 123 23.20 -5.52 24.78
N PRO A 124 24.48 -5.89 24.67
CA PRO A 124 25.28 -5.58 23.48
C PRO A 124 24.68 -6.07 22.14
N TYR A 125 23.78 -7.06 22.19
CA TYR A 125 23.11 -7.65 21.03
C TYR A 125 21.59 -7.43 21.01
N ARG A 126 21.03 -6.69 21.97
CA ARG A 126 19.61 -6.33 22.00
C ARG A 126 19.41 -4.88 22.41
N PRO A 127 18.73 -4.05 21.60
CA PRO A 127 18.37 -2.70 21.99
C PRO A 127 17.55 -2.67 23.28
N ARG A 128 17.68 -1.56 24.00
CA ARG A 128 16.85 -1.26 25.18
C ARG A 128 15.37 -1.13 24.81
N LEU A 129 14.49 -1.46 25.75
CA LEU A 129 13.04 -1.47 25.55
C LEU A 129 12.50 -0.18 24.94
N ASN A 130 12.89 0.98 25.46
CA ASN A 130 12.38 2.27 24.96
C ASN A 130 12.75 2.50 23.49
N LEU A 131 13.95 2.05 23.08
CA LEU A 131 14.40 2.18 21.70
C LEU A 131 13.63 1.22 20.78
N LEU A 132 13.32 0.01 21.25
CA LEU A 132 12.46 -0.91 20.50
C LEU A 132 11.04 -0.35 20.33
N LEU A 133 10.49 0.32 21.34
CA LEU A 133 9.17 0.96 21.24
C LEU A 133 9.19 2.16 20.28
N GLU A 134 10.23 2.98 20.33
CA GLU A 134 10.46 4.08 19.40
C GLU A 134 10.53 3.58 17.95
N TRP A 135 11.36 2.57 17.68
CA TRP A 135 11.46 1.96 16.35
C TRP A 135 10.14 1.36 15.86
N ALA A 136 9.33 0.78 16.76
CA ALA A 136 8.01 0.27 16.40
C ALA A 136 7.05 1.40 15.97
N ILE A 137 7.08 2.53 16.67
CA ILE A 137 6.27 3.69 16.30
C ILE A 137 6.76 4.29 14.98
N GLU A 138 8.07 4.49 14.82
CA GLU A 138 8.68 5.02 13.60
C GLU A 138 8.37 4.15 12.38
N ALA A 139 8.53 2.84 12.52
CA ALA A 139 8.25 1.89 11.44
C ALA A 139 6.77 1.89 11.04
N PHE A 140 5.85 1.93 12.02
CA PHE A 140 4.43 2.07 11.72
C PHE A 140 4.13 3.39 10.99
N ASN A 141 4.64 4.51 11.50
CA ASN A 141 4.42 5.83 10.91
C ASN A 141 4.90 5.88 9.46
N TYR A 142 6.08 5.30 9.16
CA TYR A 142 6.59 5.20 7.80
C TYR A 142 5.58 4.57 6.83
N TYR A 143 5.04 3.39 7.14
CA TYR A 143 4.05 2.73 6.25
C TYR A 143 2.67 3.38 6.30
N HIS A 144 2.29 3.94 7.45
CA HIS A 144 1.03 4.66 7.60
C HIS A 144 0.99 5.93 6.75
N GLU A 145 2.09 6.67 6.68
CA GLU A 145 2.23 7.89 5.88
C GLU A 145 2.43 7.57 4.39
N LEU A 146 3.08 6.46 4.06
CA LEU A 146 3.29 6.05 2.67
C LEU A 146 1.99 5.63 1.97
N TYR A 147 1.04 5.02 2.69
CA TYR A 147 -0.22 4.53 2.10
C TYR A 147 -1.11 5.62 1.48
N PRO A 148 -1.39 6.75 2.17
CA PRO A 148 -2.12 7.87 1.58
C PRO A 148 -1.47 8.43 0.32
N LEU A 149 -0.12 8.43 0.25
CA LEU A 149 0.61 8.88 -0.94
C LEU A 149 0.33 7.97 -2.14
N ILE A 150 0.21 6.66 -1.92
CA ILE A 150 -0.18 5.70 -2.97
C ILE A 150 -1.64 5.95 -3.40
N GLY A 151 -2.54 6.16 -2.45
CA GLY A 151 -3.95 6.46 -2.73
C GLY A 151 -4.15 7.75 -3.54
N ASN A 152 -3.34 8.77 -3.27
CA ASN A 152 -3.37 10.05 -4.00
C ASN A 152 -2.85 9.94 -5.43
N ILE A 153 -1.89 9.05 -5.72
CA ILE A 153 -1.43 8.81 -7.11
C ILE A 153 -2.59 8.30 -7.96
N SER A 154 -3.40 7.36 -7.45
CA SER A 154 -4.61 6.88 -8.14
C SER A 154 -5.68 7.96 -8.35
N GLN A 155 -5.74 8.99 -7.49
CA GLN A 155 -6.68 10.11 -7.65
C GLN A 155 -6.18 11.17 -8.63
N ILE A 156 -4.87 11.44 -8.67
CA ILE A 156 -4.28 12.43 -9.58
C ILE A 156 -4.52 12.04 -11.05
N TRP A 157 -4.47 10.76 -11.40
CA TRP A 157 -4.79 10.31 -12.76
C TRP A 157 -6.25 10.52 -13.17
N ILE A 158 -7.19 10.53 -12.22
CA ILE A 158 -8.62 10.78 -12.50
C ILE A 158 -8.88 12.26 -12.82
N PHE A 159 -8.08 13.18 -12.28
CA PHE A 159 -8.30 14.62 -12.42
C PHE A 159 -7.43 15.30 -13.49
N VAL A 160 -6.38 14.65 -14.00
CA VAL A 160 -5.50 15.26 -15.02
C VAL A 160 -6.06 15.14 -16.45
N GLU A 161 -7.16 14.42 -16.66
CA GLU A 161 -7.79 14.26 -18.00
C GLU A 161 -9.32 14.50 -18.05
N MET A 162 -9.86 15.26 -17.11
CA MET A 162 -11.19 15.90 -17.27
C MET A 162 -11.05 17.38 -17.59
#